data_AF-N9DIT6-F1
#
_entry.id   AF-N9DIT6-F1
#
_cell.length_a   1.000
_cell.length_b   1.000
_cell.length_c   1.000
_cell.angle_alpha   90.00
_cell.angle_beta   90.00
_cell.angle_gamma   90.00
#
_symmetry.space_group_name_H-M   'P 1'
#
loop_
_entity.id
_entity.type
_entity.pdbx_description
1 polymer ?
#
loop_
_entity_poly.entity_id
_entity_poly.type
_entity_poly.pdbx_seq_one_letter_code
_entity_poly.pdbx_strand_id
1 'polypeptide(L)' 'MIEVSLIEFEEGAEKPLFAHQFENHPRIGEWIILANDKTYQVLMIVNYENPEAGTVVYVKYLGNVLDCIDRLGSGTYI' A
#
# COMPACT_ATOMS: atom_id res chain seq x y z
N MET A 1 4.96 16.55 3.74
CA MET A 1 3.99 15.58 3.18
C MET A 1 4.52 15.17 1.82
N ILE A 2 4.58 13.87 1.58
CA ILE A 2 5.05 13.25 0.34
C ILE A 2 3.81 12.70 -0.37
N GLU A 3 3.60 13.16 -1.61
CA GLU A 3 2.55 12.63 -2.47
C GLU A 3 3.07 11.37 -3.16
N VAL A 4 2.33 10.28 -3.05
CA VAL A 4 2.65 9.02 -3.72
C VAL A 4 1.43 8.49 -4.47
N SER A 5 1.69 7.93 -5.64
CA SER A 5 0.68 7.20 -6.41
C SER A 5 0.62 5.77 -5.92
N LEU A 6 -0.53 5.33 -5.41
CA LEU A 6 -0.71 3.95 -4.96
C LEU A 6 -1.31 3.10 -6.08
N ILE A 7 -0.73 1.92 -6.30
CA ILE A 7 -1.27 0.94 -7.26
C ILE A 7 -1.53 -0.35 -6.51
N GLU A 8 -2.80 -0.73 -6.41
CA GLU A 8 -3.21 -2.05 -5.94
C GLU A 8 -2.87 -3.08 -7.01
N PHE A 9 -2.15 -4.14 -6.62
CA PHE A 9 -1.86 -5.28 -7.48
C PHE A 9 -2.65 -6.50 -7.01
N GLU A 10 -3.54 -6.99 -7.86
CA GLU A 10 -4.38 -8.16 -7.60
C GLU A 10 -4.46 -9.03 -8.87
N GLU A 11 -4.08 -10.30 -8.76
CA GLU A 11 -4.22 -11.31 -9.84
C GLU A 11 -3.65 -10.90 -11.22
N GLY A 12 -2.57 -10.11 -11.24
CA GLY A 12 -1.93 -9.65 -12.48
C GLY A 12 -2.57 -8.40 -13.09
N ALA A 13 -3.55 -7.80 -12.41
CA ALA A 13 -4.13 -6.50 -12.77
C ALA A 13 -3.61 -5.40 -11.84
N GLU A 14 -3.36 -4.23 -12.44
CA GLU A 14 -3.06 -3.00 -11.73
C GLU A 14 -4.32 -2.16 -11.57
N LYS A 15 -4.57 -1.68 -10.36
CA LYS A 15 -5.70 -0.81 -10.04
C LYS A 15 -5.20 0.43 -9.31
N PRO A 16 -5.33 1.63 -9.92
CA PRO A 16 -4.94 2.86 -9.27
C PRO A 16 -5.79 3.09 -8.01
N LEU A 17 -5.12 3.21 -6.88
CA LEU A 17 -5.68 3.84 -5.68
C LEU A 17 -5.16 5.27 -5.74
N PHE A 18 -6.06 6.26 -5.91
CA PHE A 18 -5.75 7.69 -6.08
C PHE A 18 -4.52 8.18 -5.29
N ALA A 19 -3.89 9.29 -5.69
CA ALA A 19 -2.72 9.80 -4.96
C ALA A 19 -3.02 10.01 -3.46
N HIS A 20 -2.12 9.55 -2.60
CA HIS A 20 -2.22 9.70 -1.15
C HIS A 20 -1.03 10.50 -0.63
N GLN A 21 -1.29 11.30 0.40
CA GLN A 21 -0.25 12.06 1.10
C GLN A 21 0.16 11.32 2.37
N PHE A 22 1.46 11.10 2.51
CA PHE A 22 2.05 10.52 3.70
C PHE A 22 2.98 11.52 4.39
N GLU A 23 3.13 11.41 5.70
CA GLU A 23 4.13 12.19 6.44
C GLU A 23 5.55 11.72 6.09
N ASN A 24 5.72 10.40 5.98
CA ASN A 24 6.97 9.74 5.66
C ASN A 24 6.81 8.89 4.39
N HIS A 25 7.91 8.63 3.70
CA HIS A 25 7.90 7.75 2.54
C HIS A 25 7.55 6.32 2.99
N PRO A 26 6.57 5.65 2.38
CA PRO A 26 6.27 4.25 2.67
C PRO A 26 7.50 3.34 2.51
N ARG A 27 7.55 2.23 3.23
CA ARG A 27 8.64 1.24 3.16
C ARG A 27 8.13 -0.11 2.69
N ILE A 28 8.96 -0.87 1.98
CA ILE A 28 8.60 -2.24 1.57
C ILE A 28 8.31 -3.09 2.82
N GLY A 29 7.20 -3.83 2.77
CA GLY A 29 6.69 -4.63 3.88
C GLY A 29 5.84 -3.86 4.90
N GLU A 30 5.82 -2.52 4.83
CA GLU A 30 4.97 -1.69 5.69
C GLU A 30 3.49 -1.92 5.40
N TRP A 31 2.67 -1.83 6.45
CA TRP A 31 1.21 -1.90 6.34
C TRP A 31 0.64 -0.49 6.37
N ILE A 32 -0.09 -0.14 5.32
CA ILE A 32 -0.74 1.15 5.17
C ILE A 32 -2.24 0.96 5.39
N ILE A 33 -2.82 1.79 6.24
CA ILE A 33 -4.27 1.86 6.45
C ILE A 33 -4.76 3.14 5.77
N LEU A 34 -5.66 2.98 4.78
CA LEU A 34 -6.27 4.12 4.10
C LEU A 34 -7.55 4.56 4.81
N ALA A 35 -8.06 5.75 4.48
CA ALA A 35 -9.24 6.34 5.12
C ALA A 35 -10.55 5.53 4.94
N ASN A 36 -10.54 4.50 4.10
CA ASN A 36 -11.65 3.57 3.89
C ASN A 36 -11.53 2.27 4.70
N ASP A 37 -10.73 2.28 5.78
CA ASP A 37 -10.41 1.16 6.67
C ASP A 37 -9.77 -0.07 6.00
N LYS A 38 -9.36 0.07 4.73
CA LYS A 38 -8.64 -0.98 4.02
C LYS A 38 -7.16 -0.93 4.36
N THR A 39 -6.63 -2.11 4.69
CA THR A 39 -5.22 -2.33 5.00
C THR A 39 -4.53 -2.94 3.79
N TYR A 40 -3.37 -2.39 3.48
CA TYR A 40 -2.55 -2.80 2.35
C TYR A 40 -1.10 -3.02 2.78
N GLN A 41 -0.42 -3.99 2.19
CA GLN A 41 1.02 -4.18 2.35
C GLN A 41 1.78 -3.56 1.18
N VAL A 42 2.82 -2.79 1.46
CA VAL A 42 3.72 -2.28 0.42
C VAL A 42 4.57 -3.43 -0.12
N LEU A 43 4.47 -3.67 -1.42
CA LEU A 43 5.25 -4.69 -2.13
C LEU A 43 6.49 -4.12 -2.82
N MET A 44 6.35 -2.96 -3.45
CA MET A 44 7.41 -2.35 -4.24
C MET A 44 7.25 -0.83 -4.26
N ILE A 45 8.39 -0.15 -4.34
CA ILE A 45 8.46 1.30 -4.49
C ILE A 45 9.28 1.59 -5.72
N VAL A 46 8.73 2.38 -6.64
CA VAL A 46 9.39 2.82 -7.86
C VAL A 46 9.58 4.32 -7.80
N ASN A 47 10.84 4.74 -7.93
CA ASN A 47 11.22 6.14 -8.07
C ASN A 47 11.66 6.34 -9.52
N TYR A 48 10.91 7.13 -10.28
CA TYR A 48 11.28 7.44 -11.65
C TYR A 48 12.34 8.54 -11.69
N GLU A 49 13.21 8.51 -12.72
CA GLU A 49 14.21 9.56 -12.94
C GLU A 49 13.56 10.90 -13.31
N ASN A 50 12.37 10.88 -13.89
CA ASN A 50 11.59 12.08 -14.16
C ASN A 50 10.92 12.55 -12.85
N PRO A 51 11.27 13.75 -12.32
CA PRO A 51 10.68 14.27 -11.09
C PRO A 51 9.16 14.44 -11.17
N GLU A 52 8.62 14.67 -12.37
CA GLU A 52 7.18 14.85 -12.59
C GLU A 52 6.38 13.53 -12.49
N ALA A 53 7.04 12.38 -12.67
CA ALA A 53 6.39 11.08 -12.55
C ALA A 53 6.18 10.65 -11.08
N GLY A 54 6.86 11.31 -10.14
CA GLY A 54 6.72 11.08 -8.71
C GLY A 54 7.15 9.67 -8.26
N THR A 55 6.75 9.32 -7.04
CA THR A 55 6.94 7.97 -6.47
C THR A 55 5.67 7.15 -6.70
N VAL A 56 5.83 5.96 -7.27
CA VAL A 56 4.77 4.94 -7.36
C VAL A 56 5.01 3.85 -6.32
N VAL A 57 3.96 3.52 -5.58
CA VAL A 57 3.99 2.51 -4.51
C VAL A 57 2.98 1.42 -4.85
N TYR A 58 3.50 0.22 -5.12
CA TYR A 58 2.70 -0.97 -5.38
C TYR A 58 2.32 -1.62 -4.06
N VAL A 59 1.03 -1.93 -3.91
CA VAL A 59 0.48 -2.46 -2.67
C VAL A 59 -0.41 -3.67 -2.92
N LYS A 60 -0.47 -4.57 -1.94
CA LYS A 60 -1.38 -5.72 -1.91
C LYS A 60 -2.45 -5.51 -0.86
N TYR A 61 -3.71 -5.70 -1.23
CA TYR A 61 -4.80 -5.66 -0.25
C TYR A 61 -4.71 -6.82 0.73
N LEU A 62 -4.84 -6.53 2.02
CA LEU A 62 -4.84 -7.52 3.09
C LEU A 62 -6.23 -7.79 3.66
N GLY A 63 -7.10 -6.77 3.71
CA GLY A 63 -8.38 -6.84 4.40
C GLY A 63 -8.72 -5.53 5.09
N ASN A 64 -9.75 -5.52 5.93
CA ASN A 64 -9.94 -4.43 6.88
C ASN A 64 -8.95 -4.57 8.06
N VAL A 65 -8.79 -3.51 8.87
CA VAL A 65 -7.86 -3.51 10.01
C VAL A 65 -8.14 -4.65 11.00
N LEU A 66 -9.41 -4.92 11.32
CA LEU A 66 -9.81 -5.93 12.29
C LEU A 66 -9.51 -7.36 11.79
N ASP A 67 -9.79 -7.64 10.52
CA ASP A 67 -9.47 -8.91 9.87
C ASP A 67 -7.97 -9.19 9.93
N CYS A 68 -7.15 -8.15 9.70
CA CYS A 68 -5.71 -8.28 9.73
C CYS A 68 -5.19 -8.57 11.14
N ILE A 69 -5.74 -7.90 12.17
CA ILE A 69 -5.42 -8.17 13.57
C ILE A 69 -5.83 -9.58 13.98
N ASP A 70 -7.03 -10.02 13.59
CA ASP A 70 -7.54 -11.37 13.91
C ASP A 70 -6.68 -12.48 13.28
N ARG A 71 -6.21 -12.28 12.04
CA ARG A 71 -5.27 -13.20 11.38
C ARG A 71 -3.93 -13.30 12.09
N LEU A 72 -3.39 -12.18 12.56
CA LEU A 72 -2.16 -12.16 13.36
C LEU A 72 -2.35 -12.90 14.69
N GLY A 73 -3.51 -12.74 15.33
CA GLY A 73 -3.85 -13.42 16.59
C GLY A 73 -4.09 -14.93 16.45
N SER A 74 -4.63 -15.36 15.30
CA SER A 74 -4.90 -16.78 15.02
C SER A 74 -3.69 -17.57 14.51
N GLY A 75 -2.57 -16.89 14.21
CA GLY A 75 -1.36 -17.55 13.67
C GLY A 75 -1.52 -18.01 12.21
N THR A 76 -2.52 -17.49 11.50
CA THR A 76 -2.70 -17.75 10.07
C THR A 76 -1.77 -16.80 9.31
N TYR A 77 -0.56 -17.25 9.00
CA TYR A 77 0.43 -16.45 8.28
C TYR A 77 0.03 -16.21 6.80
N ILE A 78 0.40 -15.03 6.30
CA ILE A 78 0.22 -14.54 4.91
C ILE A 78 1.39 -14.99 4.04
#